data_AF-A0A382YJZ8-F1
#
_entry.id   AF-A0A382YJZ8-F1
#
_cell.length_a   1.000
_cell.length_b   1.000
_cell.length_c   1.000
_cell.angle_alpha   90.00
_cell.angle_beta   90.00
_cell.angle_gamma   90.00
#
_symmetry.space_group_name_H-M   'P 1'
#
loop_
_entity.id
_entity.type
_entity.pdbx_description
1 polymer ?
#
loop_
_entity_poly.entity_id
_entity_poly.type
_entity_poly.pdbx_seq_one_letter_code
_entity_poly.pdbx_strand_id
1 'polypeptide(L)'
;VSQVLHDIEKKIIDSLQKKSEQTPEQLSESTELSIDQIRRGIEWLRLKELAQVKETSKIEISLGQNGIDALKNGLPERKLMDLIKDEPKTFDEVRKTLSGAGFNAAIANAKKNGWIKIDK
;
A
#
# COMPACT_ATOMS: atom_id res chain seq x y z
N VAL A 1 -24.23 40.35 5.54
CA VAL A 1 -24.51 39.80 4.19
C VAL A 1 -25.15 38.44 4.38
N SER A 2 -26.41 38.24 3.97
CA SER A 2 -27.05 36.93 4.08
C SER A 2 -26.37 35.99 3.09
N GLN A 3 -25.55 35.07 3.59
CA GLN A 3 -24.95 34.05 2.73
C GLN A 3 -26.02 33.02 2.40
N VAL A 4 -26.54 33.06 1.18
CA VAL A 4 -27.42 32.00 0.68
C VAL A 4 -26.60 30.72 0.58
N LEU A 5 -27.00 29.69 1.33
CA LEU A 5 -26.42 28.35 1.24
C LEU A 5 -27.02 27.62 0.05
N HIS A 6 -26.16 26.98 -0.75
CA HIS A 6 -26.58 26.07 -1.80
C HIS A 6 -27.22 24.82 -1.19
N ASP A 7 -28.14 24.18 -1.93
CA ASP A 7 -28.81 22.97 -1.45
C ASP A 7 -27.85 21.79 -1.17
N ILE A 8 -26.67 21.75 -1.79
CA ILE A 8 -25.60 20.78 -1.50
C ILE A 8 -25.02 21.06 -0.10
N GLU A 9 -24.71 22.33 0.20
CA GLU A 9 -24.17 22.73 1.50
C GLU A 9 -25.16 22.41 2.62
N LYS A 10 -26.46 22.70 2.41
CA LYS A 10 -27.52 22.38 3.38
C LYS A 10 -27.58 20.87 3.66
N LYS A 11 -27.61 20.05 2.61
CA LYS A 11 -27.61 18.59 2.76
C LYS A 11 -26.39 18.06 3.51
N ILE A 12 -25.21 18.61 3.25
CA ILE A 12 -23.98 18.23 3.95
C ILE A 12 -24.05 18.64 5.43
N ILE A 13 -24.49 19.87 5.73
CA ILE A 13 -24.65 20.35 7.10
C ILE A 13 -25.67 19.48 7.85
N ASP A 14 -26.81 19.16 7.25
CA ASP A 14 -27.84 18.31 7.87
C ASP A 14 -27.32 16.90 8.16
N SER A 15 -26.45 16.35 7.32
CA SER A 15 -25.77 15.08 7.58
C SER A 15 -24.78 15.20 8.73
N LEU A 16 -23.94 16.25 8.72
CA LEU A 16 -22.95 16.51 9.77
C LEU A 16 -23.58 16.80 11.14
N GLN A 17 -24.79 17.38 11.19
CA GLN A 17 -25.53 17.55 12.44
C GLN A 17 -25.91 16.21 13.08
N LYS A 18 -26.18 15.18 12.26
CA LYS A 18 -26.46 13.83 12.75
C LYS A 18 -25.19 13.09 13.14
N LYS A 19 -24.09 13.34 12.42
CA LYS A 19 -22.77 12.75 12.68
C LYS A 19 -21.65 13.75 12.41
N SER A 20 -21.05 14.27 13.48
CA SER A 20 -20.14 15.43 13.42
C SER A 20 -18.87 15.23 12.59
N GLU A 21 -18.34 14.01 12.48
CA GLU A 21 -17.14 13.71 11.69
C GLU A 21 -17.45 12.62 10.67
N GLN A 22 -17.31 12.96 9.38
CA GLN A 22 -17.60 12.07 8.26
C GLN A 22 -16.58 12.24 7.15
N THR A 23 -16.24 11.15 6.46
CA THR A 23 -15.44 11.21 5.23
C THR A 23 -16.31 11.64 4.03
N PRO A 24 -15.71 12.11 2.93
CA PRO A 24 -16.46 12.42 1.71
C PRO A 24 -17.33 11.25 1.21
N GLU A 25 -16.86 10.01 1.37
CA GLU A 25 -17.59 8.80 0.99
C GLU A 25 -18.83 8.60 1.87
N GLN A 26 -18.68 8.75 3.19
CA GLN A 26 -19.81 8.67 4.13
C GLN A 26 -20.84 9.78 3.90
N LEU A 27 -20.39 10.99 3.52
CA LEU A 27 -21.29 12.08 3.16
C LEU A 27 -22.03 11.80 1.86
N SER A 28 -21.37 11.22 0.86
CA SER A 28 -22.01 10.82 -0.40
C SER A 28 -23.12 9.79 -0.17
N GLU A 29 -22.86 8.77 0.64
CA GLU A 29 -23.86 7.74 0.99
C GLU A 29 -25.05 8.33 1.76
N SER A 30 -24.79 9.16 2.77
CA SER A 30 -25.84 9.69 3.65
C SER A 30 -26.69 10.82 3.04
N THR A 31 -26.20 11.50 2.00
CA THR A 31 -26.89 12.63 1.36
C THR A 31 -27.42 12.32 -0.04
N GLU A 32 -27.09 11.13 -0.56
CA GLU A 32 -27.37 10.69 -1.93
C GLU A 32 -26.80 11.63 -3.01
N LEU A 33 -25.77 12.40 -2.66
CA LEU A 33 -25.05 13.28 -3.58
C LEU A 33 -23.86 12.54 -4.19
N SER A 34 -23.47 12.91 -5.41
CA SER A 34 -22.26 12.37 -6.01
C SER A 34 -21.01 12.82 -5.24
N ILE A 35 -19.94 12.03 -5.30
CA ILE A 35 -18.65 12.38 -4.67
C ILE A 35 -18.14 13.75 -5.13
N ASP A 36 -18.34 14.12 -6.40
CA ASP A 36 -17.94 15.43 -6.92
C ASP A 36 -18.76 16.57 -6.31
N GLN A 37 -20.07 16.38 -6.13
CA GLN A 37 -20.92 17.35 -5.42
C GLN A 37 -20.49 17.51 -3.96
N ILE A 38 -20.18 16.40 -3.29
CA ILE A 38 -19.67 16.42 -1.92
C ILE A 38 -18.35 17.19 -1.82
N ARG A 39 -17.37 16.88 -2.68
CA ARG A 39 -16.08 17.58 -2.71
C ARG A 39 -16.26 19.08 -2.93
N ARG A 40 -17.12 19.46 -3.87
CA ARG A 40 -17.42 20.88 -4.14
C ARG A 40 -18.11 21.55 -2.96
N GLY A 41 -19.06 20.86 -2.31
CA GLY A 41 -19.76 21.36 -1.13
C GLY A 41 -18.85 21.52 0.08
N ILE A 42 -17.95 20.57 0.32
CA ILE A 42 -16.92 20.66 1.37
C ILE A 42 -16.04 21.90 1.14
N GLU A 43 -15.61 22.16 -0.10
CA GLU A 43 -14.81 23.35 -0.42
C GLU A 43 -15.59 24.65 -0.20
N TRP A 44 -16.88 24.71 -0.55
CA TRP A 44 -17.72 25.88 -0.26
C TRP A 44 -17.87 26.12 1.24
N LEU A 45 -18.16 25.06 2.01
CA LEU A 45 -18.28 25.15 3.46
C LEU A 45 -16.97 25.55 4.13
N ARG A 46 -15.84 25.04 3.63
CA ARG A 46 -14.50 25.43 4.09
C ARG A 46 -14.22 26.91 3.81
N LEU A 47 -14.50 27.39 2.60
CA LEU A 47 -14.31 28.80 2.22
C LEU A 47 -15.20 29.76 3.02
N LYS A 48 -16.36 29.30 3.45
CA LYS A 48 -17.29 30.04 4.32
C LYS A 48 -16.98 29.89 5.81
N GLU A 49 -15.93 29.14 6.16
CA GLU A 49 -15.56 28.83 7.55
C GLU A 49 -16.68 28.11 8.34
N LEU A 50 -17.55 27.37 7.65
CA LEU A 50 -18.68 26.62 8.22
C LEU A 50 -18.35 25.14 8.50
N ALA A 51 -17.24 24.63 7.96
CA ALA A 51 -16.78 23.27 8.21
C ALA A 51 -15.24 23.24 8.34
N GLN A 52 -14.76 22.41 9.28
CA GLN A 52 -13.33 22.12 9.41
C GLN A 52 -13.00 20.85 8.63
N VAL A 53 -12.08 20.95 7.67
CA VAL A 53 -11.59 19.82 6.88
C VAL A 53 -10.25 19.37 7.43
N LYS A 54 -10.18 18.13 7.91
CA LYS A 54 -8.93 17.49 8.37
C LYS A 54 -8.44 16.54 7.28
N GLU A 55 -7.30 16.86 6.68
CA GLU A 55 -6.65 15.98 5.71
C GLU A 55 -5.71 15.02 6.44
N THR A 56 -5.90 13.72 6.24
CA THR A 56 -5.03 12.68 6.79
C THR A 56 -4.52 11.80 5.67
N SER A 57 -3.23 11.51 5.67
CA SER A 57 -2.61 10.55 4.75
C SER A 57 -2.25 9.26 5.50
N LYS A 58 -2.53 8.12 4.88
CA LYS A 58 -2.13 6.80 5.38
C LYS A 58 -1.16 6.17 4.40
N ILE A 59 -0.06 5.63 4.90
CA ILE A 59 0.87 4.82 4.12
C ILE A 59 0.61 3.36 4.46
N GLU A 60 0.33 2.55 3.45
CA GLU A 60 0.20 1.10 3.61
C GLU A 60 1.42 0.41 3.01
N ILE A 61 2.02 -0.50 3.78
CA ILE A 61 3.17 -1.30 3.37
C ILE A 61 2.70 -2.76 3.31
N SER A 62 2.83 -3.38 2.15
CA SER A 62 2.43 -4.77 1.92
C SER A 62 3.56 -5.57 1.29
N LEU A 63 3.53 -6.89 1.48
CA LEU A 63 4.47 -7.80 0.83
C LEU A 63 4.03 -8.05 -0.61
N GLY A 64 4.95 -7.85 -1.56
CA GLY A 64 4.78 -8.36 -2.92
C GLY A 64 4.89 -9.89 -2.97
N GLN A 65 4.61 -10.47 -4.14
CA GLN A 65 4.60 -11.93 -4.34
C GLN A 65 5.85 -12.64 -3.80
N ASN A 66 7.04 -12.10 -4.09
CA ASN A 66 8.32 -12.67 -3.61
C ASN A 66 8.46 -12.56 -2.08
N GLY A 67 7.95 -11.49 -1.47
CA GLY A 67 7.95 -11.32 -0.02
C GLY A 67 7.02 -12.31 0.68
N ILE A 68 5.85 -12.58 0.08
CA ILE A 68 4.91 -13.61 0.57
C ILE A 68 5.55 -15.01 0.46
N ASP A 69 6.22 -15.32 -0.64
CA ASP A 69 6.93 -16.60 -0.80
C ASP A 69 8.06 -16.74 0.22
N ALA A 70 8.89 -15.70 0.37
CA ALA A 70 9.97 -15.69 1.34
C ALA A 70 9.49 -15.82 2.79
N LEU A 71 8.31 -15.27 3.12
CA LEU A 71 7.70 -15.44 4.44
C LEU A 71 7.32 -16.90 4.71
N LYS A 72 6.78 -17.61 3.72
CA LYS A 72 6.31 -19.01 3.86
C LYS A 72 7.45 -20.01 3.76
N ASN A 73 8.31 -19.83 2.77
CA ASN A 73 9.31 -20.82 2.37
C ASN A 73 10.72 -20.44 2.82
N GLY A 74 10.94 -19.25 3.37
CA GLY A 74 12.25 -18.71 3.70
C GLY A 74 12.91 -17.96 2.55
N LEU A 75 13.85 -17.06 2.90
CA LEU A 75 14.59 -16.24 1.93
C LEU A 75 15.38 -17.11 0.94
N PRO A 76 15.39 -16.75 -0.35
CA PRO A 76 16.10 -17.51 -1.37
C PRO A 76 17.62 -17.55 -1.10
N GLU A 77 18.21 -16.48 -0.52
CA GLU A 77 19.60 -16.45 -0.09
C GLU A 77 19.90 -17.48 1.00
N ARG A 78 18.98 -17.62 1.97
CA ARG A 78 19.18 -18.57 3.08
C ARG A 78 19.11 -20.00 2.59
N LYS A 79 18.14 -20.30 1.72
CA LYS A 79 18.06 -21.59 1.02
C LYS A 79 19.33 -21.89 0.23
N LEU A 80 19.90 -20.89 -0.46
CA LEU A 80 21.16 -21.07 -1.18
C LEU A 80 22.30 -21.46 -0.24
N MET A 81 22.48 -20.73 0.88
CA MET A 81 23.52 -21.05 1.86
C MET A 81 23.33 -22.45 2.43
N ASP A 82 22.10 -22.82 2.78
CA ASP A 82 21.79 -24.15 3.31
C ASP A 82 22.08 -25.28 2.32
N LEU A 83 21.96 -25.02 1.00
CA LEU A 83 22.26 -25.99 -0.06
C LEU A 83 23.75 -26.20 -0.30
N ILE A 84 24.58 -25.17 -0.09
CA ILE A 84 26.02 -25.19 -0.42
C ILE A 84 26.94 -25.26 0.80
N LYS A 85 26.36 -25.28 2.01
CA LYS A 85 27.13 -25.28 3.27
C LYS A 85 28.02 -26.51 3.43
N ASP A 86 27.56 -27.66 2.94
CA ASP A 86 28.22 -28.96 3.14
C ASP A 86 29.16 -29.29 1.97
N GLU A 87 28.75 -28.97 0.73
CA GLU A 87 29.53 -29.25 -0.47
C GLU A 87 29.29 -28.19 -1.56
N PRO A 88 30.29 -27.94 -2.43
CA PRO A 88 30.09 -27.12 -3.63
C PRO A 88 29.01 -27.74 -4.53
N LYS A 89 28.11 -26.89 -5.04
CA LYS A 89 27.02 -27.29 -5.95
C LYS A 89 27.15 -26.63 -7.31
N THR A 90 26.78 -27.37 -8.34
CA THR A 90 26.64 -26.81 -9.70
C THR A 90 25.39 -25.93 -9.82
N PHE A 91 25.38 -25.02 -10.80
CA PHE A 91 24.20 -24.18 -11.03
C PHE A 91 22.94 -24.98 -11.36
N ASP A 92 23.06 -26.11 -12.06
CA ASP A 92 21.93 -26.99 -12.36
C ASP A 92 21.34 -27.63 -11.09
N GLU A 93 22.17 -28.02 -10.12
CA GLU A 93 21.69 -28.52 -8.84
C GLU A 93 20.96 -27.44 -8.04
N VAL A 94 21.53 -26.23 -7.98
CA VAL A 94 20.90 -25.10 -7.29
C VAL A 94 19.57 -24.73 -7.94
N ARG A 95 19.48 -24.80 -9.29
CA ARG A 95 18.25 -24.51 -10.04
C ARG A 95 17.09 -25.47 -9.76
N LYS A 96 17.37 -26.69 -9.28
CA LYS A 96 16.31 -27.64 -8.89
C LYS A 96 15.55 -27.18 -7.65
N THR A 97 16.23 -26.49 -6.73
CA THR A 97 15.64 -26.02 -5.48
C THR A 97 15.23 -24.55 -5.53
N LEU A 98 16.03 -23.71 -6.22
CA LEU A 98 15.76 -22.30 -6.43
C LEU A 98 15.46 -22.07 -7.90
N SER A 99 14.23 -21.69 -8.22
CA SER A 99 13.80 -21.44 -9.60
C SER A 99 13.50 -19.96 -9.86
N GLY A 100 13.65 -19.55 -11.11
CA GLY A 100 13.26 -18.22 -11.59
C GLY A 100 13.93 -17.06 -10.84
N ALA A 101 13.12 -16.13 -10.33
CA ALA A 101 13.61 -14.92 -9.65
C ALA A 101 14.39 -15.22 -8.37
N GLY A 102 14.03 -16.28 -7.64
CA GLY A 102 14.70 -16.66 -6.39
C GLY A 102 16.16 -17.09 -6.62
N PHE A 103 16.43 -17.80 -7.71
CA PHE A 103 17.79 -18.19 -8.09
C PHE A 103 18.67 -16.97 -8.38
N ASN A 104 18.19 -16.08 -9.27
CA ASN A 104 18.95 -14.90 -9.68
C ASN A 104 19.21 -13.98 -8.48
N ALA A 105 18.20 -13.74 -7.64
CA ALA A 105 18.33 -12.93 -6.43
C ALA A 105 19.34 -13.53 -5.45
N ALA A 106 19.22 -14.83 -5.15
CA ALA A 106 20.12 -15.50 -4.21
C ALA A 106 21.58 -15.44 -4.67
N ILE A 107 21.87 -15.80 -5.92
CA ILE A 107 23.24 -15.81 -6.46
C ILE A 107 23.80 -14.38 -6.54
N ALA A 108 23.03 -13.41 -7.02
CA ALA A 108 23.49 -12.03 -7.12
C ALA A 108 23.83 -11.44 -5.75
N ASN A 109 22.96 -11.63 -4.76
CA ASN A 109 23.17 -11.12 -3.40
C ASN A 109 24.31 -11.87 -2.69
N ALA A 110 24.37 -13.19 -2.80
CA ALA A 110 25.46 -13.98 -2.23
C ALA A 110 26.82 -13.62 -2.82
N LYS A 111 26.91 -13.41 -4.14
CA LYS A 111 28.14 -12.96 -4.81
C LYS A 111 28.51 -11.54 -4.37
N LYS A 112 27.56 -10.62 -4.34
CA LYS A 112 27.78 -9.23 -3.91
C LYS A 112 28.30 -9.15 -2.47
N ASN A 113 27.81 -10.01 -1.59
CA ASN A 113 28.21 -10.05 -0.19
C ASN A 113 29.45 -10.94 0.07
N GLY A 114 30.04 -11.55 -0.96
CA GLY A 114 31.23 -12.40 -0.84
C GLY A 114 31.01 -13.74 -0.13
N TRP A 115 29.76 -14.21 -0.06
CA TRP A 115 29.41 -15.49 0.59
C TRP A 115 29.76 -16.71 -0.26
N ILE A 116 29.84 -16.54 -1.58
CA ILE A 116 30.13 -17.61 -2.53
C ILE A 116 31.26 -17.21 -3.46
N LYS A 117 32.01 -18.23 -3.91
CA LYS A 117 32.93 -18.13 -5.05
C LYS A 117 32.37 -18.99 -6.18
N ILE A 118 32.49 -18.47 -7.40
CA ILE A 118 32.03 -19.15 -8.61
C ILE A 118 33.28 -19.46 -9.43
N ASP A 119 33.65 -20.72 -9.44
CA ASP A 119 34.72 -21.23 -10.29
C ASP A 119 34.15 -21.62 -11.67
N LYS A 120 35.01 -21.56 -12.68
CA LYS A 120 34.67 -21.89 -14.09
C LYS A 120 34.91 -23.35 -14.40
#